data_AF-A0A419E359-F1
#
_entry.id   AF-A0A419E359-F1
#
_cell.length_a   1.000
_cell.length_b   1.000
_cell.length_c   1.000
_cell.angle_alpha   90.00
_cell.angle_beta   90.00
_cell.angle_gamma   90.00
#
_symmetry.space_group_name_H-M   'P 1'
#
loop_
_entity.id
_entity.type
_entity.pdbx_description
1 polymer ?
#
loop_
_entity_poly.entity_id
_entity_poly.type
_entity_poly.pdbx_seq_one_letter_code
_entity_poly.pdbx_strand_id
1 'polypeptide(L)' 'MSDTTVGLIIALIGILTMVGAALNWRIVTHSGKLLNMIFGDRIARIIAFLVGLFLFALGVGQILGMNWLGE' A
#
# COMPACT_ATOMS: atom_id res chain seq x y z
N MET A 1 6.25 -17.51 11.14
CA MET A 1 5.15 -16.58 11.47
C MET A 1 3.88 -17.19 10.93
N SER A 2 2.74 -17.08 11.63
CA SER A 2 1.47 -17.62 11.09
C SER A 2 0.97 -16.76 9.92
N ASP A 3 0.19 -17.35 9.01
CA ASP A 3 -0.39 -16.64 7.85
C ASP A 3 -1.23 -15.43 8.28
N THR A 4 -1.89 -15.54 9.43
CA THR A 4 -2.63 -14.43 10.05
C THR A 4 -1.73 -13.26 10.44
N THR A 5 -0.52 -13.56 10.92
CA THR A 5 0.47 -12.53 11.29
C THR A 5 1.01 -11.83 10.05
N VAL A 6 1.28 -12.60 8.98
CA VAL A 6 1.74 -12.05 7.70
C VAL A 6 0.65 -11.18 7.09
N GLY A 7 -0.60 -11.65 7.06
CA GLY A 7 -1.74 -10.89 6.54
C GLY A 7 -2.00 -9.60 7.32
N LEU A 8 -1.85 -9.62 8.65
CA LEU A 8 -1.94 -8.40 9.48
C LEU A 8 -0.88 -7.37 9.14
N ILE A 9 0.38 -7.80 8.97
CA ILE A 9 1.48 -6.89 8.62
C ILE A 9 1.23 -6.25 7.25
N ILE A 10 0.84 -7.06 6.26
CA ILE A 10 0.55 -6.58 4.91
C ILE A 10 -0.63 -5.61 4.92
N ALA A 11 -1.70 -5.91 5.67
CA ALA A 11 -2.85 -5.04 5.81
C ALA A 11 -2.47 -3.68 6.45
N LEU A 12 -1.65 -3.71 7.50
CA LEU A 12 -1.16 -2.49 8.17
C LEU A 12 -0.30 -1.64 7.23
N ILE A 13 0.58 -2.27 6.44
CA ILE A 13 1.39 -1.57 5.43
C ILE A 13 0.48 -0.93 4.37
N GLY A 14 -0.56 -1.63 3.92
CA GLY A 14 -1.56 -1.09 3.01
C GLY A 14 -2.25 0.17 3.55
N ILE A 15 -2.71 0.12 4.81
CA ILE A 15 -3.31 1.27 5.50
C ILE A 15 -2.33 2.44 5.61
N LEU A 16 -1.10 2.19 6.07
CA LEU A 16 -0.08 3.23 6.20
C LEU A 16 0.26 3.88 4.85
N THR A 17 0.25 3.10 3.77
CA THR A 17 0.49 3.60 2.41
C THR A 17 -0.68 4.48 1.93
N MET A 18 -1.92 4.08 2.17
CA MET A 18 -3.11 4.89 1.84
C MET A 18 -3.17 6.19 2.63
N VAL A 19 -2.90 6.12 3.94
CA VAL A 19 -2.82 7.30 4.82
C VAL A 19 -1.66 8.20 4.39
N GLY A 20 -0.52 7.60 4.03
CA GLY A 20 0.62 8.23 3.35
C GLY A 20 0.23 9.08 2.15
N ALA A 21 -0.53 8.48 1.24
CA ALA A 21 -1.02 9.11 0.03
C ALA A 21 -2.04 10.23 0.31
N ALA A 22 -2.96 10.00 1.25
CA ALA A 22 -4.03 10.94 1.61
C ALA A 22 -3.52 12.18 2.36
N LEU A 23 -2.62 11.99 3.34
CA LEU A 23 -2.03 13.06 4.13
C LEU A 23 -0.95 13.86 3.39
N ASN A 24 -0.70 13.53 2.12
CA ASN A 24 0.31 14.20 1.31
C ASN A 24 1.67 14.20 2.02
N TRP A 25 2.14 13.00 2.41
CA TRP A 25 3.31 12.80 3.26
C TRP A 25 4.62 13.15 2.52
N ARG A 26 4.80 14.45 2.29
CA ARG A 26 5.92 15.11 1.61
C ARG A 26 7.25 14.88 2.33
N ILE A 27 7.20 14.48 3.60
CA ILE A 27 8.35 14.22 4.47
C ILE A 27 9.02 12.86 4.20
N VAL A 28 8.25 11.80 3.90
CA VAL A 28 8.80 10.44 3.77
C VAL A 28 9.16 10.10 2.31
N THR A 29 8.52 10.73 1.35
CA THR A 29 8.73 10.47 -0.09
C THR A 29 9.58 11.56 -0.76
N HIS A 30 10.82 11.77 -0.31
CA HIS A 30 11.79 12.51 -1.14
C HIS A 30 12.03 11.81 -2.49
N SER A 31 11.89 10.47 -2.54
CA SER A 31 11.88 9.67 -3.77
C SER A 31 10.64 9.88 -4.65
N GLY A 32 9.62 10.60 -4.16
CA GLY A 32 8.47 11.01 -4.95
C GLY A 32 8.85 11.91 -6.12
N LYS A 33 10.05 12.53 -6.13
CA LYS A 33 10.49 13.39 -7.22
C LYS A 33 10.42 12.74 -8.60
N LEU A 34 10.70 11.44 -8.78
CA LEU A 34 10.65 10.81 -10.11
C LEU A 34 9.22 10.61 -10.63
N LEU A 35 8.36 9.94 -9.85
CA LEU A 35 6.96 9.69 -10.22
C LEU A 35 6.15 10.99 -10.30
N ASN A 36 6.40 11.92 -9.39
CA ASN A 36 5.76 13.24 -9.34
C ASN A 36 6.23 14.14 -10.51
N MET A 37 7.48 14.01 -10.96
CA MET A 37 8.01 14.76 -12.11
C MET A 37 7.54 14.20 -13.47
N ILE A 38 7.21 12.90 -13.54
CA ILE A 38 6.71 12.27 -14.78
C ILE A 38 5.17 12.39 -14.92
N PHE A 39 4.42 12.16 -13.84
CA PHE A 39 2.95 12.09 -13.88
C PHE A 39 2.23 13.23 -13.15
N GLY A 40 2.95 14.03 -12.37
CA GLY A 40 2.35 15.06 -11.52
C GLY A 40 1.83 14.52 -10.17
N ASP A 41 1.77 15.42 -9.21
CA ASP A 41 1.57 15.13 -7.79
C ASP A 41 0.26 14.41 -7.50
N ARG A 42 -0.79 14.77 -8.25
CA ARG A 42 -2.11 14.19 -8.10
C ARG A 42 -2.16 12.73 -8.56
N ILE A 43 -1.49 12.39 -9.67
CA ILE A 43 -1.48 11.03 -10.22
C ILE A 43 -0.61 10.11 -9.35
N ALA A 44 0.57 10.58 -8.91
CA ALA A 44 1.44 9.81 -8.03
C ALA A 44 0.73 9.41 -6.72
N ARG A 45 -0.09 10.30 -6.15
CA ARG A 45 -0.90 10.00 -4.96
C ARG A 45 -1.98 8.95 -5.24
N ILE A 46 -2.67 9.04 -6.39
CA ILE A 46 -3.69 8.06 -6.78
C ILE A 46 -3.04 6.68 -6.91
N ILE A 47 -1.88 6.59 -7.57
CA ILE A 47 -1.13 5.34 -7.72
C ILE A 47 -0.74 4.79 -6.33
N ALA A 48 -0.18 5.62 -5.45
CA ALA A 48 0.19 5.20 -4.10
C ALA A 48 -1.02 4.71 -3.30
N PHE A 49 -2.17 5.38 -3.43
CA PHE A 49 -3.41 4.96 -2.79
C PHE A 49 -3.90 3.60 -3.32
N LEU A 50 -3.87 3.39 -4.65
CA LEU A 50 -4.24 2.11 -5.27
C LEU A 50 -3.32 0.97 -4.84
N VAL A 51 -2.01 1.23 -4.74
CA VAL A 51 -1.03 0.26 -4.22
C VAL A 51 -1.35 -0.09 -2.76
N GLY A 52 -1.64 0.91 -1.92
CA GLY A 52 -2.03 0.67 -0.54
C GLY A 52 -3.33 -0.13 -0.41
N LEU A 53 -4.33 0.15 -1.26
CA LEU A 53 -5.59 -0.58 -1.32
C LEU A 53 -5.37 -2.05 -1.71
N PHE A 54 -4.52 -2.29 -2.71
CA PHE A 54 -4.17 -3.64 -3.15
C PHE A 54 -3.49 -4.46 -2.05
N LEU A 55 -2.49 -3.87 -1.37
CA LEU A 55 -1.82 -4.50 -0.23
C LEU A 55 -2.81 -4.79 0.90
N PHE A 56 -3.71 -3.85 1.19
CA PHE A 56 -4.74 -4.07 2.20
C PHE A 56 -5.64 -5.27 1.85
N ALA A 57 -6.12 -5.35 0.61
CA ALA A 57 -6.95 -6.46 0.14
C ALA A 57 -6.19 -7.81 0.19
N LEU A 58 -4.92 -7.84 -0.18
CA LEU A 58 -4.07 -9.03 -0.05
C LEU A 58 -3.91 -9.47 1.41
N GLY A 59 -3.62 -8.53 2.32
CA GLY A 59 -3.47 -8.82 3.73
C GLY A 59 -4.74 -9.37 4.37
N VAL A 60 -5.90 -8.77 4.03
CA VAL A 60 -7.22 -9.28 4.44
C VAL A 60 -7.49 -10.66 3.85
N GLY A 61 -7.15 -10.88 2.58
CA GLY A 61 -7.27 -12.18 1.92
C GLY A 61 -6.50 -13.27 2.67
N GLN A 62 -5.25 -13.01 3.05
CA GLN A 62 -4.44 -13.93 3.86
C GLN A 62 -5.04 -14.21 5.25
N ILE A 63 -5.58 -13.19 5.92
CA ILE A 63 -6.24 -13.36 7.23
C ILE A 63 -7.46 -14.28 7.11
N LEU A 64 -8.20 -14.15 6.00
CA LEU A 64 -9.38 -14.96 5.70
C LEU A 64 -9.05 -16.36 5.16
N GLY A 65 -7.76 -16.71 5.05
CA GLY A 65 -7.32 -18.00 4.50
C GLY A 65 -7.44 -18.10 2.98
N MET A 66 -7.61 -16.98 2.28
CA MET A 66 -7.60 -16.93 0.82
C MET A 66 -6.14 -16.84 0.34
N ASN A 67 -5.59 -17.94 -0.17
CA ASN A 67 -4.25 -17.99 -0.76
C ASN A 67 -4.28 -17.43 -2.20
N TRP A 68 -4.34 -16.10 -2.31
CA TRP A 68 -4.23 -15.39 -3.59
C TRP A 68 -2.83 -15.44 -4.21
N LEU A 69 -1.81 -15.83 -3.42
CA LEU A 69 -0.41 -15.89 -3.84
C LEU A 69 0.01 -17.26 -4.40
N GLY A 70 -0.91 -18.24 -4.48
CA GLY A 70 -0.61 -19.62 -4.87
C GLY A 70 0.06 -20.40 -3.74
N GLU A 71 -0.20 -21.71 -3.69
CA GLU A 71 0.47 -22.67 -2.79
C GLU A 71 1.96 -22.82 -3.10
#